data_AF-A0AAV8RPC6-F1
#
_entry.id   AF-A0AAV8RPC6-F1
#
_cell.length_a   1.000
_cell.length_b   1.000
_cell.length_c   1.000
_cell.angle_alpha   90.00
_cell.angle_beta   90.00
_cell.angle_gamma   90.00
#
_symmetry.space_group_name_H-M   'P 1'
#
loop_
_entity.id
_entity.type
_entity.pdbx_description
1 polymer ?
#
loop_
_entity_poly.entity_id
_entity_poly.type
_entity_poly.pdbx_seq_one_letter_code
_entity_poly.pdbx_strand_id
1 'polypeptide(L)'
;MAEGHRLWGHLPLLVQSSSKESVEYILQALWRTRKTGLDAADRAIIRDMLHLPSDSDLDPLLVCLRMLIRRCVYENISKDEIQKLFPPEVLPELQRLLTLLLQKFQREWREDVLKDQVSLPRLKAMTCNVVNQNQDPLEHVAVMNLKLQGDTQSSSGETQVKFQLARDTLQTMLKSMYFIRDQMSSGDAASNGHGQEQGAAETALT
;
A
#
# COMPACT_ATOMS: atom_id res chain seq x y z
N MET A 1 21.24 13.13 8.41
CA MET A 1 20.15 13.51 7.48
C MET A 1 20.71 13.66 6.07
N ALA A 2 21.05 12.57 5.37
CA ALA A 2 21.75 12.64 4.07
C ALA A 2 21.39 11.52 3.08
N GLU A 3 20.24 10.86 3.23
CA GLU A 3 19.86 9.74 2.33
C GLU A 3 18.94 10.16 1.17
N GLY A 4 18.32 11.34 1.25
CA GLY A 4 17.39 11.83 0.21
C GLY A 4 18.07 12.25 -1.10
N HIS A 5 19.35 12.64 -1.07
CA HIS A 5 20.04 13.20 -2.24
C HIS A 5 20.33 12.18 -3.35
N ARG A 6 20.43 10.89 -3.03
CA ARG A 6 20.76 9.87 -4.04
C ARG A 6 19.56 9.40 -4.84
N LEU A 7 18.37 9.41 -4.22
CA LEU A 7 17.17 8.84 -4.82
C LEU A 7 16.88 9.54 -6.16
N TRP A 8 16.84 10.86 -6.17
CA TRP A 8 16.39 11.65 -7.32
C TRP A 8 17.42 11.82 -8.45
N GLY A 9 18.66 11.35 -8.25
CA GLY A 9 19.76 11.55 -9.18
C GLY A 9 19.57 10.88 -10.56
N HIS A 10 18.63 9.93 -10.67
CA HIS A 10 18.33 9.22 -11.91
C HIS A 10 17.14 9.82 -12.68
N LEU A 11 16.36 10.73 -12.09
CA LEU A 11 15.26 11.40 -12.79
C LEU A 11 15.70 12.13 -14.08
N PRO A 12 16.89 12.78 -14.14
CA PRO A 12 17.36 13.40 -15.38
C PRO A 12 17.46 12.46 -16.59
N LEU A 13 17.49 11.13 -16.40
CA LEU A 13 17.45 10.16 -17.50
C LEU A 13 16.16 10.28 -18.33
N LEU A 14 15.06 10.78 -17.74
CA LEU A 14 13.82 11.04 -18.48
C LEU A 14 13.98 12.14 -19.53
N VAL A 15 14.98 13.02 -19.42
CA VAL A 15 15.29 14.03 -20.44
C VAL A 15 15.86 13.38 -21.69
N GLN A 16 16.40 12.16 -21.59
CA GLN A 16 16.85 11.36 -22.75
C GLN A 16 15.67 10.73 -23.51
N SER A 17 14.48 10.68 -22.89
CA SER A 17 13.26 10.27 -23.58
C SER A 17 12.87 11.33 -24.61
N SER A 18 12.50 10.89 -25.80
CA SER A 18 12.26 11.77 -26.94
C SER A 18 10.94 12.56 -26.86
N SER A 19 10.04 12.27 -25.90
CA SER A 19 8.79 13.03 -25.77
C SER A 19 8.05 12.87 -24.44
N LYS A 20 7.07 13.76 -24.21
CA LYS A 20 6.11 13.68 -23.09
C LYS A 20 5.38 12.34 -23.07
N GLU A 21 5.04 11.82 -24.24
CA GLU A 21 4.30 10.57 -24.43
C GLU A 21 5.11 9.36 -23.95
N SER A 22 6.44 9.36 -24.12
CA SER A 22 7.31 8.31 -23.58
C SER A 22 7.28 8.29 -22.05
N VAL A 23 7.40 9.46 -21.41
CA VAL A 23 7.30 9.56 -19.93
C VAL A 23 5.92 9.15 -19.44
N GLU A 24 4.88 9.53 -20.18
CA GLU A 24 3.51 9.13 -19.90
C GLU A 24 3.34 7.60 -19.93
N TYR A 25 3.84 6.95 -20.99
CA TYR A 25 3.83 5.50 -21.13
C TYR A 25 4.56 4.82 -19.97
N ILE A 26 5.75 5.29 -19.59
CA ILE A 26 6.52 4.73 -18.47
C ILE A 26 5.71 4.77 -17.18
N LEU A 27 5.09 5.91 -16.87
CA LEU A 27 4.26 6.07 -15.67
C LEU A 27 3.04 5.14 -15.68
N GLN A 28 2.36 5.01 -16.81
CA GLN A 28 1.23 4.09 -16.97
C GLN A 28 1.66 2.63 -16.84
N ALA A 29 2.78 2.24 -17.45
CA ALA A 29 3.34 0.89 -17.34
C ALA A 29 3.66 0.55 -15.88
N LEU A 30 4.27 1.50 -15.14
CA LEU A 30 4.56 1.34 -13.72
C LEU A 30 3.30 1.20 -12.86
N TRP A 31 2.24 1.95 -13.18
CA TRP A 31 0.94 1.82 -12.50
C TRP A 31 0.24 0.50 -12.79
N ARG A 32 0.17 0.10 -14.06
CA ARG A 32 -0.44 -1.14 -14.53
C ARG A 32 0.21 -2.35 -13.85
N THR A 33 1.53 -2.33 -13.75
CA THR A 33 2.34 -3.42 -13.20
C THR A 33 2.65 -3.29 -11.71
N ARG A 34 1.94 -2.39 -10.99
CA ARG A 34 2.21 -2.09 -9.56
C ARG A 34 2.16 -3.30 -8.62
N LYS A 35 1.38 -4.34 -8.97
CA LYS A 35 1.22 -5.57 -8.16
C LYS A 35 2.14 -6.71 -8.60
N THR A 36 2.58 -6.73 -9.85
CA THR A 36 3.29 -7.86 -10.48
C THR A 36 4.76 -7.56 -10.75
N GLY A 37 5.14 -6.27 -10.78
CA GLY A 37 6.43 -5.82 -11.31
C GLY A 37 6.42 -5.74 -12.84
N LEU A 38 7.37 -4.99 -13.39
CA LEU A 38 7.57 -4.92 -14.84
C LEU A 38 8.21 -6.22 -15.33
N ASP A 39 7.69 -6.75 -16.44
CA ASP A 39 8.29 -7.89 -17.13
C ASP A 39 9.48 -7.47 -18.02
N ALA A 40 10.15 -8.46 -18.62
CA ALA A 40 11.33 -8.22 -19.46
C ALA A 40 11.01 -7.43 -20.74
N ALA A 41 9.80 -7.54 -21.29
CA ALA A 41 9.39 -6.86 -22.51
C ALA A 41 9.15 -5.36 -22.24
N ASP A 42 8.37 -5.04 -21.20
CA ASP A 42 8.17 -3.66 -20.76
C ASP A 42 9.51 -3.01 -20.38
N ARG A 43 10.41 -3.73 -19.69
CA ARG A 43 11.76 -3.23 -19.38
C ARG A 43 12.57 -2.91 -20.64
N ALA A 44 12.54 -3.79 -21.65
CA ALA A 44 13.26 -3.56 -22.90
C ALA A 44 12.72 -2.34 -23.66
N ILE A 45 11.40 -2.16 -23.72
CA ILE A 45 10.76 -0.99 -24.33
C ILE A 45 11.20 0.30 -23.63
N ILE A 46 11.19 0.33 -22.30
CA ILE A 46 11.59 1.52 -21.55
C ILE A 46 13.09 1.82 -21.74
N ARG A 47 13.94 0.81 -21.78
CA ARG A 47 15.37 1.01 -22.08
C ARG A 47 15.59 1.59 -23.46
N ASP A 48 14.86 1.11 -24.46
CA ASP A 48 14.94 1.61 -25.83
C ASP A 48 14.48 3.08 -25.90
N MET A 49 13.35 3.41 -25.28
CA MET A 49 12.83 4.79 -25.20
C MET A 49 13.80 5.76 -24.53
N LEU A 50 14.54 5.29 -23.53
CA LEU A 50 15.49 6.09 -22.76
C LEU A 50 16.93 5.96 -23.28
N HIS A 51 17.17 5.19 -24.33
CA HIS A 51 18.49 4.91 -24.89
C HIS A 51 19.50 4.38 -23.84
N LEU A 52 19.04 3.56 -22.89
CA LEU A 52 19.87 3.07 -21.79
C LEU A 52 20.66 1.81 -22.18
N PRO A 53 21.97 1.75 -21.90
CA PRO A 53 22.81 0.61 -22.26
C PRO A 53 22.62 -0.62 -21.36
N SER A 54 22.12 -0.43 -20.13
CA SER A 54 21.91 -1.53 -19.17
C SER A 54 20.79 -1.22 -18.17
N ASP A 55 20.38 -2.24 -17.41
CA ASP A 55 19.38 -2.13 -16.34
C ASP A 55 19.89 -1.38 -15.10
N SER A 56 21.21 -1.19 -14.97
CA SER A 56 21.85 -0.58 -13.79
C SER A 56 21.35 0.83 -13.48
N ASP A 57 21.03 1.60 -14.52
CA ASP A 57 20.47 2.95 -14.42
C ASP A 57 18.94 2.95 -14.45
N LEU A 58 18.35 1.90 -15.03
CA LEU A 58 16.90 1.74 -15.12
C LEU A 58 16.30 1.50 -13.73
N ASP A 59 16.85 0.55 -12.97
CA ASP A 59 16.24 0.16 -11.69
C ASP A 59 16.12 1.33 -10.70
N PRO A 60 17.16 2.14 -10.46
CA PRO A 60 17.05 3.34 -9.64
C PRO A 60 16.01 4.34 -10.16
N LEU A 61 15.94 4.58 -11.47
CA LEU A 61 14.93 5.45 -12.08
C LEU A 61 13.52 4.93 -11.80
N LEU A 62 13.28 3.62 -11.99
CA LEU A 62 11.96 3.02 -11.73
C LEU A 62 11.58 3.13 -10.26
N VAL A 63 12.55 3.05 -9.33
CA VAL A 63 12.30 3.28 -7.89
C VAL A 63 11.83 4.73 -7.65
N CYS A 64 12.48 5.72 -8.25
CA CYS A 64 12.08 7.13 -8.14
C CYS A 64 10.63 7.34 -8.57
N LEU A 65 10.29 6.80 -9.74
CA LEU A 65 8.97 6.99 -10.32
C LEU A 65 7.91 6.25 -9.52
N ARG A 66 8.19 5.04 -9.04
CA ARG A 66 7.28 4.31 -8.15
C ARG A 66 7.04 5.05 -6.84
N MET A 67 8.07 5.69 -6.27
CA MET A 67 7.92 6.51 -5.07
C MET A 67 7.01 7.71 -5.33
N LEU A 68 7.20 8.44 -6.44
CA LEU A 68 6.33 9.56 -6.82
C LEU A 68 4.88 9.13 -7.03
N ILE A 69 4.66 8.05 -7.76
CA ILE A 69 3.34 7.47 -7.99
C ILE A 69 2.69 7.12 -6.65
N ARG A 70 3.42 6.46 -5.74
CA ARG A 70 2.90 6.08 -4.42
C ARG A 70 2.50 7.31 -3.61
N ARG A 71 3.37 8.31 -3.50
CA ARG A 71 3.06 9.54 -2.77
C ARG A 71 1.86 10.28 -3.37
N CYS A 72 1.83 10.40 -4.69
CA CYS A 72 0.74 11.08 -5.40
C CYS A 72 -0.64 10.42 -5.17
N VAL A 73 -0.68 9.08 -5.16
CA VAL A 73 -1.94 8.33 -5.11
C VAL A 73 -2.39 8.03 -3.68
N TYR A 74 -1.49 7.53 -2.83
CA TYR A 74 -1.83 7.00 -1.50
C TYR A 74 -1.74 8.05 -0.38
N GLU A 75 -0.91 9.08 -0.53
CA GLU A 75 -0.92 10.20 0.39
C GLU A 75 -2.04 11.16 -0.06
N ASN A 76 -2.86 11.65 0.88
CA ASN A 76 -4.03 12.52 0.63
C ASN A 76 -3.66 13.94 0.16
N ILE A 77 -2.65 14.04 -0.72
CA ILE A 77 -2.08 15.26 -1.26
C ILE A 77 -3.04 15.83 -2.30
N SER A 78 -3.24 17.15 -2.25
CA SER A 78 -4.02 17.89 -3.26
C SER A 78 -3.22 18.09 -4.55
N LYS A 79 -3.89 18.41 -5.66
CA LYS A 79 -3.21 18.59 -6.95
C LYS A 79 -2.11 19.65 -6.89
N ASP A 80 -2.38 20.75 -6.19
CA ASP A 80 -1.46 21.90 -6.06
C ASP A 80 -0.24 21.61 -5.17
N GLU A 81 -0.25 20.49 -4.45
CA GLU A 81 0.81 20.08 -3.55
C GLU A 81 1.73 19.01 -4.14
N ILE A 82 1.38 18.41 -5.28
CA ILE A 82 2.21 17.42 -5.97
C ILE A 82 3.59 18.00 -6.30
N GLN A 83 3.67 19.27 -6.67
CA GLN A 83 4.94 19.96 -6.90
C GLN A 83 5.87 19.99 -5.68
N LYS A 84 5.34 19.89 -4.45
CA LYS A 84 6.12 19.85 -3.20
C LYS A 84 6.78 18.48 -2.97
N LEU A 85 6.45 17.46 -3.76
CA LEU A 85 7.04 16.12 -3.67
C LEU A 85 8.49 16.06 -4.14
N PHE A 86 8.89 17.03 -4.97
CA PHE A 86 10.19 17.06 -5.61
C PHE A 86 11.16 17.94 -4.80
N PRO A 87 12.39 17.47 -4.57
CA PRO A 87 13.40 18.28 -3.91
C PRO A 87 14.04 19.26 -4.91
N PRO A 88 14.75 20.30 -4.44
CA PRO A 88 15.25 21.38 -5.29
C PRO A 88 16.31 20.94 -6.31
N GLU A 89 16.90 19.75 -6.17
CA GLU A 89 17.90 19.22 -7.10
C GLU A 89 17.29 18.72 -8.42
N VAL A 90 15.96 18.51 -8.46
CA VAL A 90 15.29 18.08 -9.68
C VAL A 90 15.08 19.27 -10.61
N LEU A 91 15.45 19.11 -11.89
CA LEU A 91 15.30 20.15 -12.89
C LEU A 91 13.84 20.67 -12.97
N PRO A 92 13.60 21.99 -12.98
CA PRO A 92 12.25 22.56 -12.96
C PRO A 92 11.36 22.09 -14.12
N GLU A 93 11.90 21.90 -15.32
CA GLU A 93 11.12 21.42 -16.47
C GLU A 93 10.63 19.99 -16.25
N LEU A 94 11.48 19.13 -15.67
CA LEU A 94 11.11 17.76 -15.35
C LEU A 94 10.09 17.70 -14.22
N GLN A 95 10.26 18.53 -13.19
CA GLN A 95 9.27 18.68 -12.12
C GLN A 95 7.91 19.09 -12.67
N ARG A 96 7.87 20.05 -13.60
CA ARG A 96 6.63 20.50 -14.26
C ARG A 96 5.97 19.39 -15.07
N LEU A 97 6.76 18.67 -15.88
CA LEU A 97 6.28 17.54 -16.69
C LEU A 97 5.70 16.43 -15.80
N LEU A 98 6.45 15.98 -14.79
CA LEU A 98 6.00 14.92 -13.88
C LEU A 98 4.79 15.36 -13.06
N THR A 99 4.78 16.60 -12.56
CA THR A 99 3.61 17.16 -11.85
C THR A 99 2.36 17.11 -12.72
N LEU A 100 2.46 17.55 -13.98
CA LEU A 100 1.35 17.54 -14.93
C LEU A 100 0.82 16.13 -15.18
N LEU A 101 1.71 15.16 -15.42
CA LEU A 101 1.32 13.76 -15.68
C LEU A 101 0.73 13.10 -14.43
N LEU A 102 1.33 13.32 -13.25
CA LEU A 102 0.82 12.78 -12.00
C LEU A 102 -0.56 13.35 -11.67
N GLN A 103 -0.76 14.67 -11.83
CA GLN A 103 -2.08 15.32 -11.67
C GLN A 103 -3.13 14.78 -12.64
N LYS A 104 -2.73 14.44 -13.87
CA LYS A 104 -3.59 13.84 -14.90
C LYS A 104 -4.13 12.48 -14.44
N PHE A 105 -3.26 11.62 -13.91
CA PHE A 105 -3.63 10.25 -13.55
C PHE A 105 -4.15 10.06 -12.12
N GLN A 106 -3.90 11.02 -11.22
CA GLN A 106 -4.18 10.89 -9.79
C GLN A 106 -5.59 10.38 -9.47
N ARG A 107 -6.62 10.93 -10.15
CA ARG A 107 -8.03 10.54 -9.89
C ARG A 107 -8.27 9.08 -10.25
N GLU A 108 -7.94 8.70 -11.48
CA GLU A 108 -8.13 7.35 -12.00
C GLU A 108 -7.39 6.33 -11.14
N TRP A 109 -6.14 6.61 -10.79
CA TRP A 109 -5.33 5.71 -9.97
C TRP A 109 -5.85 5.60 -8.53
N ARG A 110 -6.43 6.66 -7.96
CA ARG A 110 -7.10 6.57 -6.66
C ARG A 110 -8.36 5.69 -6.73
N GLU A 111 -9.15 5.81 -7.80
CA GLU A 111 -10.30 4.95 -8.04
C GLU A 111 -9.88 3.48 -8.19
N ASP A 112 -8.78 3.21 -8.90
CA ASP A 112 -8.19 1.87 -9.00
C ASP A 112 -7.78 1.31 -7.64
N VAL A 113 -7.17 2.12 -6.76
CA VAL A 113 -6.83 1.69 -5.39
C VAL A 113 -8.09 1.40 -4.58
N LEU A 114 -9.14 2.20 -4.72
CA LEU A 114 -10.40 1.94 -4.05
C LEU A 114 -11.01 0.61 -4.54
N LYS A 115 -11.00 0.35 -5.85
CA LYS A 115 -11.44 -0.94 -6.42
C LYS A 115 -10.60 -2.11 -5.91
N ASP A 116 -9.30 -1.91 -5.75
CA ASP A 116 -8.40 -2.92 -5.17
C ASP A 116 -8.77 -3.23 -3.71
N GLN A 117 -9.05 -2.20 -2.90
CA GLN A 117 -9.40 -2.35 -1.48
C GLN A 117 -10.78 -2.98 -1.26
N VAL A 118 -11.70 -2.83 -2.20
CA VAL A 118 -13.05 -3.42 -2.14
C VAL A 118 -13.02 -4.95 -2.33
N SER A 119 -11.85 -5.58 -2.54
CA SER A 119 -11.72 -7.03 -2.78
C SER A 119 -11.24 -7.86 -1.59
N LEU A 120 -11.42 -7.41 -0.34
CA LEU A 120 -11.12 -8.25 0.82
C LEU A 120 -12.05 -9.47 0.84
N PRO A 121 -11.51 -10.71 0.80
CA PRO A 121 -12.34 -11.89 0.86
C PRO A 121 -13.07 -11.95 2.20
N ARG A 122 -14.40 -12.06 2.17
CA ARG A 122 -15.22 -12.21 3.36
C ARG A 122 -15.27 -13.67 3.78
N LEU A 123 -15.16 -13.92 5.08
CA LEU A 123 -15.41 -15.24 5.62
C LEU A 123 -16.90 -15.56 5.52
N LYS A 124 -17.27 -16.53 4.69
CA LYS A 124 -18.65 -16.97 4.46
C LYS A 124 -19.05 -18.11 5.40
N ALA A 125 -18.12 -19.04 5.64
CA ALA A 125 -18.32 -20.15 6.56
C ALA A 125 -17.00 -20.63 7.14
N MET A 126 -17.07 -21.19 8.35
CA MET A 126 -15.95 -21.81 9.03
C MET A 126 -16.41 -23.15 9.64
N THR A 127 -15.61 -24.19 9.47
CA THR A 127 -15.80 -25.47 10.18
C THR A 127 -14.52 -25.88 10.87
N CYS A 128 -14.64 -26.40 12.09
CA CYS A 128 -13.52 -26.88 12.90
C CYS A 128 -13.80 -28.33 13.29
N ASN A 129 -12.86 -29.23 12.99
CA ASN A 129 -12.92 -30.63 13.37
C ASN A 129 -11.68 -30.97 14.19
N VAL A 130 -11.86 -31.56 15.37
CA VAL A 130 -10.73 -32.07 16.17
C VAL A 130 -10.42 -33.48 15.69
N VAL A 131 -9.16 -33.74 15.32
CA VAL A 131 -8.69 -35.05 14.94
C VAL A 131 -7.92 -35.65 16.10
N ASN A 132 -8.43 -36.77 16.62
CA ASN A 132 -7.74 -37.56 17.62
C ASN A 132 -6.85 -38.55 16.87
N GLN A 133 -5.54 -38.31 16.84
CA GLN A 133 -4.60 -39.28 16.29
C GLN A 133 -4.43 -40.40 17.31
N ASN A 134 -4.81 -41.63 16.92
CA ASN A 134 -4.89 -42.80 17.81
C ASN A 134 -3.54 -43.32 18.34
N GLN A 135 -2.45 -42.54 18.28
CA GLN A 135 -1.12 -42.98 18.71
C GLN A 135 -0.44 -42.09 19.78
N ASP A 136 -0.96 -40.88 20.05
CA ASP A 136 -0.52 -40.09 21.22
C ASP A 136 -1.66 -39.17 21.73
N PRO A 137 -2.17 -39.36 22.96
CA PRO A 137 -3.23 -38.51 23.52
C PRO A 137 -2.82 -37.04 23.72
N LEU A 138 -1.53 -36.70 23.61
CA LEU A 138 -1.04 -35.33 23.79
C LEU A 138 -1.11 -34.50 22.51
N GLU A 139 -1.26 -35.12 21.33
CA GLU A 139 -1.17 -34.47 20.02
C GLU A 139 -2.55 -34.30 19.35
N HIS A 140 -3.45 -33.59 20.03
CA HIS A 140 -4.75 -33.23 19.45
C HIS A 140 -4.56 -32.05 18.48
N VAL A 141 -4.93 -32.27 17.21
CA VAL A 141 -4.82 -31.26 16.15
C VAL A 141 -6.22 -30.86 15.68
N ALA A 142 -6.48 -29.55 15.61
CA ALA A 142 -7.71 -29.01 15.05
C ALA A 142 -7.54 -28.73 13.56
N VAL A 143 -8.43 -29.27 12.74
CA VAL A 143 -8.50 -28.99 11.30
C VAL A 143 -9.53 -27.88 11.08
N MET A 144 -9.07 -26.72 10.64
CA MET A 144 -9.91 -25.59 10.27
C MET A 144 -10.14 -25.57 8.77
N ASN A 145 -11.38 -25.33 8.36
CA ASN A 145 -11.74 -25.05 6.97
C ASN A 145 -12.47 -23.71 6.90
N LEU A 146 -11.95 -22.79 6.10
CA LEU A 146 -12.53 -21.47 5.86
C LEU A 146 -13.06 -21.42 4.43
N LYS A 147 -14.29 -20.95 4.26
CA LYS A 147 -14.85 -20.58 2.96
C LYS A 147 -14.81 -19.06 2.84
N LEU A 148 -14.06 -18.58 1.86
CA LEU A 148 -13.86 -17.17 1.57
C LEU A 148 -14.61 -16.79 0.30
N GLN A 149 -15.28 -15.64 0.29
CA GLN A 149 -15.99 -15.10 -0.86
C GLN A 149 -15.40 -13.74 -1.23
N GLY A 150 -15.01 -13.58 -2.50
CA GLY A 150 -14.64 -12.26 -3.04
C GLY A 150 -15.87 -11.36 -3.25
N ASP A 151 -15.70 -10.05 -3.15
CA ASP A 151 -16.78 -9.04 -3.25
C ASP A 151 -17.34 -8.84 -4.68
N THR A 152 -16.85 -9.58 -5.67
CA THR A 152 -17.43 -9.60 -7.03
C THR A 152 -18.69 -10.46 -7.05
N GLN A 153 -19.84 -9.89 -7.46
CA GLN A 153 -21.17 -10.55 -7.52
C GLN A 153 -21.25 -11.87 -8.33
N SER A 154 -20.17 -12.31 -8.94
CA SER A 154 -20.09 -13.57 -9.67
C SER A 154 -19.91 -14.74 -8.69
N SER A 155 -20.84 -15.70 -8.68
CA SER A 155 -20.86 -16.91 -7.83
C SER A 155 -19.68 -17.88 -8.03
N SER A 156 -18.68 -17.51 -8.83
CA SER A 156 -17.54 -18.34 -9.23
C SER A 156 -16.27 -18.12 -8.38
N GLY A 157 -16.30 -17.23 -7.39
CA GLY A 157 -15.12 -16.78 -6.63
C GLY A 157 -14.93 -17.35 -5.21
N GLU A 158 -15.52 -18.51 -4.89
CA GLU A 158 -15.34 -19.10 -3.56
C GLU A 158 -13.98 -19.81 -3.44
N THR A 159 -13.16 -19.37 -2.48
CA THR A 159 -11.88 -20.02 -2.16
C THR A 159 -12.01 -20.78 -0.84
N GLN A 160 -11.59 -22.04 -0.83
CA GLN A 160 -11.53 -22.84 0.39
C GLN A 160 -10.09 -22.94 0.89
N VAL A 161 -9.86 -22.54 2.14
CA VAL A 161 -8.56 -22.66 2.80
C VAL A 161 -8.68 -23.69 3.92
N LYS A 162 -7.80 -24.69 3.92
CA LYS A 162 -7.75 -25.74 4.94
C LYS A 162 -6.37 -25.77 5.58
N PHE A 163 -6.33 -25.75 6.91
CA PHE A 163 -5.09 -25.80 7.67
C PHE A 163 -5.30 -26.50 9.01
N GLN A 164 -4.20 -26.89 9.62
CA GLN A 164 -4.16 -27.61 10.88
C GLN A 164 -3.57 -26.70 11.96
N LEU A 165 -4.12 -26.77 13.16
CA LEU A 165 -3.66 -26.01 14.31
C LEU A 165 -3.39 -26.96 15.48
N ALA A 166 -2.21 -26.83 16.06
CA ALA A 166 -1.94 -27.38 17.38
C ALA A 166 -2.72 -26.61 18.46
N ARG A 167 -2.90 -27.24 19.62
CA ARG A 167 -3.62 -26.66 20.77
C ARG A 167 -3.12 -25.26 21.14
N ASP A 168 -1.82 -25.08 21.26
CA ASP A 168 -1.24 -23.81 21.72
C ASP A 168 -1.42 -22.68 20.69
N THR A 169 -1.34 -23.02 19.40
CA THR A 169 -1.61 -22.09 18.30
C THR A 169 -3.08 -21.68 18.26
N LEU A 170 -4.00 -22.63 18.46
CA LEU A 170 -5.43 -22.35 18.54
C LEU A 170 -5.75 -21.44 19.73
N GLN A 171 -5.15 -21.71 20.90
CA GLN A 171 -5.33 -20.87 22.08
C GLN A 171 -4.83 -19.44 21.84
N THR A 172 -3.67 -19.29 21.19
CA THR A 172 -3.12 -17.98 20.82
C THR A 172 -4.04 -17.25 19.85
N MET A 173 -4.54 -17.94 18.82
CA MET A 173 -5.49 -17.39 17.86
C MET A 173 -6.76 -16.87 18.54
N LEU A 174 -7.34 -17.66 19.45
CA LEU A 174 -8.54 -17.25 20.20
C LEU A 174 -8.28 -16.01 21.04
N LYS A 175 -7.16 -15.94 21.77
CA LYS A 175 -6.77 -14.75 22.54
C LYS A 175 -6.71 -13.50 21.66
N SER A 176 -6.10 -13.60 20.47
CA SER A 176 -6.07 -12.49 19.50
C SER A 176 -7.46 -12.11 19.02
N MET A 177 -8.35 -13.07 18.74
CA MET A 177 -9.73 -12.78 18.32
C MET A 177 -10.55 -12.09 19.41
N TYR A 178 -10.39 -12.48 20.68
CA TYR A 178 -11.00 -11.77 21.81
C TYR A 178 -10.47 -10.34 21.92
N PHE A 179 -9.16 -10.15 21.82
CA PHE A 179 -8.57 -8.82 21.83
C PHE A 179 -9.05 -7.93 20.68
N ILE A 180 -9.16 -8.47 19.45
CA ILE A 180 -9.73 -7.74 18.30
C ILE A 180 -11.19 -7.35 18.57
N ARG A 181 -12.00 -8.28 19.11
CA ARG A 181 -13.40 -8.02 19.48
C ARG A 181 -13.50 -6.88 20.49
N ASP A 182 -12.68 -6.90 21.53
CA ASP A 182 -12.71 -5.89 22.59
C ASP A 182 -12.33 -4.50 22.04
N GLN A 183 -11.28 -4.43 21.20
CA GLN A 183 -10.90 -3.17 20.53
C GLN A 183 -11.99 -2.63 19.60
N MET A 184 -12.70 -3.51 18.88
CA MET A 184 -13.81 -3.12 18.01
C MET A 184 -15.05 -2.70 18.81
N SER A 185 -15.23 -3.23 20.03
CA SER A 185 -16.36 -2.92 20.90
C SER A 185 -16.14 -1.67 21.77
N SER A 186 -14.89 -1.27 22.02
CA SER A 186 -14.54 -0.10 22.86
C SER A 186 -14.45 1.22 22.08
N GLY A 187 -14.85 1.24 20.81
CA GLY A 187 -14.69 2.37 19.89
C GLY A 187 -15.53 3.63 20.17
N ASP A 188 -16.39 3.63 21.21
CA ASP A 188 -17.29 4.77 21.50
C ASP A 188 -16.86 5.66 22.69
N ALA A 189 -15.70 5.42 23.31
CA ALA A 189 -15.29 6.13 24.54
C ALA A 189 -14.03 7.02 24.41
N ALA A 190 -13.70 7.49 23.21
CA ALA A 190 -12.58 8.43 23.01
C ALA A 190 -12.96 9.61 22.10
N SER A 191 -14.07 10.28 22.42
CA SER A 191 -14.33 11.64 21.97
C SER A 191 -15.17 12.38 23.02
N ASN A 192 -14.51 12.88 24.06
CA ASN A 192 -14.74 14.19 24.67
C ASN A 192 -14.12 14.27 26.07
N GLY A 193 -13.22 15.23 26.22
CA GLY A 193 -12.58 15.57 27.49
C GLY A 193 -11.45 16.55 27.26
N HIS A 194 -11.77 17.69 26.64
CA HIS A 194 -10.88 18.84 26.50
C HIS A 194 -10.32 19.23 27.88
N GLY A 195 -9.00 19.44 27.93
CA GLY A 195 -8.38 20.20 29.00
C GLY A 195 -8.92 21.63 28.99
N GLN A 196 -9.38 22.10 30.15
CA GLN A 196 -9.49 23.51 30.44
C GLN A 196 -8.41 23.86 31.46
N GLU A 197 -7.31 24.36 30.91
CA GLU A 197 -6.35 25.20 31.62
C GLU A 197 -6.94 26.62 31.62
N GLN A 198 -7.30 27.12 32.80
CA GLN A 198 -7.58 28.54 33.05
C GLN A 198 -6.89 28.93 34.35
N GLY A 199 -5.86 29.75 34.24
CA GLY A 199 -5.22 30.43 35.36
C GLY A 199 -5.97 31.69 35.77
N ALA A 200 -5.82 32.07 37.04
CA ALA A 200 -5.88 33.44 37.55
C ALA A 200 -5.33 33.39 39.00
N ALA A 201 -4.13 33.93 39.22
CA ALA A 201 -3.91 35.28 39.71
C ALA A 201 -3.88 35.37 41.24
N GLU A 202 -2.64 35.40 41.72
CA GLU A 202 -2.14 36.06 42.93
C GLU A 202 -2.96 37.29 43.36
N THR A 203 -3.34 37.35 44.64
CA THR A 203 -3.43 38.60 45.39
C THR A 203 -3.30 38.34 46.89
N ALA A 204 -2.33 39.02 47.50
CA ALA A 204 -2.09 39.09 48.94
C ALA A 204 -2.94 40.20 49.60
N LEU A 205 -2.87 40.24 50.94
CA LEU A 205 -3.58 41.07 51.93
C LEU A 205 -5.02 40.61 52.19
N THR A 206 -5.44 40.25 53.41
CA THR A 206 -5.12 40.78 54.75
C THR A 206 -5.39 39.70 55.80
#